data_AF-A0AAV3SGI8-F1
#
_entry.id   AF-A0AAV3SGI8-F1
#
_cell.length_a   1.000
_cell.length_b   1.000
_cell.length_c   1.000
_cell.angle_alpha   90.00
_cell.angle_beta   90.00
_cell.angle_gamma   90.00
#
_symmetry.space_group_name_H-M   'P 1'
#
loop_
_entity.id
_entity.type
_entity.pdbx_description
1 polymer ?
#
loop_
_entity_poly.entity_id
_entity_poly.type
_entity_poly.pdbx_seq_one_letter_code
_entity_poly.pdbx_strand_id
1 'polypeptide(L)' 'MKFQGLTDSTMPDCLNCGAFVTEQYVRVFAPADMETVRVCPECPDMIREGSDVREAKASRQQ' A
#
# COMPACT_ATOMS: atom_id res chain seq x y z
N MET A 1 -2.12 15.14 -25.33
CA MET A 1 -3.01 15.41 -24.17
C MET A 1 -2.12 15.49 -22.95
N LYS A 2 -1.97 16.69 -22.37
CA LYS A 2 -1.08 16.95 -21.23
C LYS A 2 -1.82 16.58 -19.95
N PHE A 3 -1.43 15.49 -19.30
CA PHE A 3 -1.84 15.17 -17.93
C PHE A 3 -1.04 16.09 -17.00
N GLN A 4 -1.52 17.32 -16.83
CA GLN A 4 -0.94 18.27 -15.89
C GLN A 4 -1.54 18.02 -14.51
N GLY A 5 -0.65 17.70 -13.59
CA GLY A 5 -0.91 17.22 -12.25
C GLY A 5 -1.79 18.16 -11.41
N LEU A 6 -2.73 17.54 -10.72
CA LEU A 6 -3.37 18.08 -9.53
C LEU A 6 -2.44 17.76 -8.36
N THR A 7 -1.77 18.79 -7.88
CA THR A 7 -0.96 18.79 -6.67
C THR A 7 -1.86 19.18 -5.50
N ASP A 8 -2.53 18.21 -4.88
CA ASP A 8 -2.91 18.31 -3.46
C ASP A 8 -3.36 16.94 -2.90
N SER A 9 -2.72 16.51 -1.80
CA SER A 9 -2.89 15.24 -1.05
C SER A 9 -2.38 13.94 -1.71
N THR A 10 -1.05 13.77 -1.71
CA THR A 10 -0.27 12.51 -1.66
C THR A 10 -0.96 11.24 -2.15
N MET A 11 -0.67 10.81 -3.39
CA MET A 11 -0.88 9.43 -3.81
C MET A 11 -0.23 8.50 -2.78
N PRO A 12 -1.01 7.69 -2.03
CA PRO A 12 -0.43 6.93 -0.94
C PRO A 12 0.43 5.79 -1.49
N ASP A 13 1.58 5.58 -0.87
CA ASP A 13 2.53 4.53 -1.26
C ASP A 13 2.62 3.48 -0.16
N CYS A 14 2.76 2.21 -0.56
CA CYS A 14 3.00 1.13 0.38
C CYS A 14 4.31 1.34 1.12
N LEU A 15 4.28 1.28 2.46
CA LEU A 15 5.48 1.48 3.28
C LEU A 15 6.53 0.36 3.15
N ASN A 16 6.16 -0.81 2.63
CA ASN A 16 7.09 -1.92 2.44
C ASN A 16 7.77 -1.92 1.06
N CYS A 17 6.99 -1.93 -0.02
CA CYS A 17 7.55 -2.03 -1.38
C CYS A 17 7.58 -0.69 -2.16
N GLY A 18 7.02 0.39 -1.60
CA GLY A 18 6.94 1.69 -2.27
C GLY A 18 6.00 1.73 -3.47
N ALA A 19 5.24 0.66 -3.73
CA ALA A 19 4.27 0.65 -4.80
C ALA A 19 3.11 1.60 -4.49
N PHE A 20 2.61 2.26 -5.54
CA PHE A 20 1.40 3.06 -5.48
C PHE A 20 0.21 2.25 -4.95
N VAL A 21 -0.52 2.81 -4.00
CA VAL A 21 -1.81 2.29 -3.52
C VAL A 21 -2.89 3.36 -3.69
N THR A 22 -4.13 2.93 -3.91
CA THR A 22 -5.23 3.86 -4.07
C THR A 22 -5.73 4.36 -2.72
N GLU A 23 -6.27 5.58 -2.66
CA GLU A 23 -6.92 6.08 -1.44
C GLU A 23 -8.04 5.15 -0.95
N GLN A 24 -8.80 4.56 -1.89
CA GLN A 24 -9.86 3.60 -1.55
C GLN A 24 -9.29 2.38 -0.83
N TYR A 25 -8.10 1.91 -1.24
CA TYR A 25 -7.41 0.82 -0.57
C TYR A 25 -6.96 1.21 0.83
N VAL A 26 -6.35 2.40 0.99
CA VAL A 26 -5.95 2.94 2.30
C VAL A 26 -7.15 3.03 3.25
N ARG A 27 -8.28 3.60 2.81
CA ARG A 27 -9.49 3.74 3.65
C ARG A 27 -10.01 2.43 4.23
N VAL A 28 -9.78 1.31 3.54
CA VAL A 28 -10.27 -0.01 3.97
C VAL A 28 -9.22 -0.76 4.80
N PHE A 29 -7.94 -0.58 4.51
CA PHE A 29 -6.88 -1.45 5.01
C PHE A 29 -5.83 -0.75 5.88
N ALA A 30 -5.82 0.59 5.93
CA ALA A 30 -4.99 1.32 6.87
C ALA A 30 -5.57 1.22 8.30
N PRO A 31 -4.71 1.05 9.31
CA PRO A 31 -5.10 1.27 10.70
C PRO A 31 -5.64 2.68 10.94
N ALA A 32 -6.36 2.87 12.05
CA ALA A 32 -6.68 4.21 12.52
C ALA A 32 -5.38 5.03 12.65
N ASP A 33 -5.44 6.30 12.25
CA ASP A 33 -4.33 7.26 12.30
C ASP A 33 -3.19 7.01 11.30
N MET A 34 -3.39 6.19 10.27
CA MET A 34 -2.45 6.08 9.14
C MET A 34 -3.03 6.61 7.83
N GLU A 35 -2.22 7.38 7.11
CA GLU A 35 -2.54 7.93 5.78
C GLU A 35 -2.15 6.98 4.63
N THR A 36 -1.55 5.82 4.95
CA THR A 36 -1.18 4.78 3.98
C THR A 36 -1.22 3.37 4.61
N VAL A 37 -0.93 2.34 3.80
CA VAL A 37 -0.86 0.94 4.23
C VAL A 37 0.57 0.48 4.50
N ARG A 38 0.72 -0.34 5.55
CA ARG A 38 2.02 -0.95 5.91
C ARG A 38 2.53 -1.92 4.83
N VAL A 39 1.65 -2.77 4.31
CA VAL A 39 1.95 -3.81 3.31
C VAL A 39 0.79 -3.90 2.33
N CYS A 40 1.08 -3.87 1.03
CA CYS A 40 0.12 -4.00 -0.06
C CYS A 40 0.08 -5.46 -0.57
N PRO A 41 -0.89 -5.84 -1.43
CA PRO A 41 -1.02 -7.22 -1.89
C PRO A 41 0.12 -7.66 -2.84
N GLU A 42 0.89 -6.69 -3.35
CA GLU A 42 2.01 -6.89 -4.28
C GLU A 42 3.38 -6.94 -3.58
N CYS A 43 3.42 -6.89 -2.26
CA CYS A 43 4.68 -7.01 -1.54
C CYS A 43 5.31 -8.40 -1.78
N PRO A 44 6.59 -8.46 -2.17
CA PRO A 44 7.24 -9.73 -2.52
C PRO A 44 7.49 -10.58 -1.27
N ASP A 45 7.80 -9.96 -0.15
CA ASP A 45 8.39 -10.55 1.05
C ASP A 45 7.50 -10.45 2.29
N MET A 46 6.49 -9.58 2.28
CA MET A 46 5.63 -9.31 3.43
C MET A 46 4.16 -9.48 3.06
N ILE A 47 3.38 -10.04 4.00
CA ILE A 47 1.94 -10.28 3.83
C ILE A 47 1.18 -9.67 5.01
N ARG A 48 0.13 -8.91 4.70
CA ARG A 48 -0.84 -8.45 5.70
C ARG A 48 -1.82 -9.57 6.05
N GLU A 49 -2.00 -9.84 7.34
CA GLU A 49 -2.93 -10.83 7.88
C GLU A 49 -3.82 -10.16 8.93
N GLY A 50 -5.01 -9.72 8.52
CA GLY A 50 -5.91 -8.95 9.39
C GLY A 50 -5.28 -7.62 9.82
N SER A 51 -5.10 -7.45 11.12
CA SER A 51 -4.42 -6.31 11.75
C SER A 51 -2.91 -6.45 11.85
N ASP A 52 -2.34 -7.61 11.50
CA ASP A 52 -0.92 -7.90 11.64
C ASP A 52 -0.21 -8.06 10.28
N VAL A 53 1.11 -8.15 10.34
CA VAL A 53 2.00 -8.36 9.19
C VAL A 53 2.95 -9.51 9.52
N ARG A 54 3.19 -10.38 8.54
CA ARG A 54 4.17 -11.45 8.65
C ARG A 54 5.00 -11.60 7.38
N GLU A 55 6.12 -12.28 7.51
CA GLU A 55 6.96 -12.66 6.36
C GLU A 55 6.24 -13.65 5.43
N ALA A 56 6.49 -13.50 4.14
CA ALA A 56 6.07 -14.41 3.10
C ALA A 56 6.95 -15.67 3.13
N LYS A 57 6.33 -16.84 2.93
CA LYS A 57 7.05 -18.12 2.87
C LYS A 57 7.89 -18.28 1.58
N ALA A 58 7.63 -17.45 0.58
CA ALA A 58 8.32 -17.37 -0.70
C ALA A 58 8.04 -16.00 -1.33
N SER A 59 8.91 -15.54 -2.23
CA SER A 59 8.70 -14.30 -2.97
C SER A 59 7.46 -14.39 -3.86
N ARG A 60 6.49 -13.48 -3.70
CA ARG A 60 5.33 -13.40 -4.61
C ARG A 60 5.70 -12.67 -5.89
N GLN A 61 5.33 -13.28 -7.03
CA GLN A 61 5.18 -12.61 -8.32
C GLN A 61 3.70 -12.75 -8.67
N GLN A 62 2.90 -11.71 -8.45
CA GLN A 62 1.48 -11.72 -8.80
C GLN A 62 1.24 -10.94 -10.09
#